data_AF-A0A7S3GR28-F1
#
_entry.id   AF-A0A7S3GR28-F1
#
_cell.length_a   1.000
_cell.length_b   1.000
_cell.length_c   1.000
_cell.angle_alpha   90.00
_cell.angle_beta   90.00
_cell.angle_gamma   90.00
#
_symmetry.space_group_name_H-M   'P 1'
#
loop_
_entity.id
_entity.type
_entity.pdbx_description
1 polymer ?
#
loop_
_entity_poly.entity_id
_entity_poly.type
_entity_poly.pdbx_seq_one_letter_code
_entity_poly.pdbx_strand_id
1 'polypeptide(L)'
;SILKVDSGVFEVLASSGDARLGGEDFDRNVVQHFVKTFEKKHSAKLGSDPAVQQKLRKEAERVKRMLSSTPQAKFSVEALQDGLDLAGTLTRARFEEMNAELLKRTLNLM
;
A
#
# COMPACT_ATOMS: atom_id res chain seq x y z
N SER A 1 6.73 20.46 4.82
CA SER A 1 6.83 21.79 4.19
C SER A 1 6.47 22.87 5.20
N ILE A 2 7.30 23.88 5.37
CA ILE A 2 6.95 25.11 6.11
C ILE A 2 6.43 26.11 5.07
N LEU A 3 5.22 26.65 5.29
CA LEU A 3 4.56 27.55 4.35
C LEU A 3 4.42 28.93 5.00
N LYS A 4 4.96 29.96 4.33
CA LYS A 4 4.64 31.35 4.62
C LYS A 4 3.64 31.81 3.57
N VAL A 5 2.43 32.16 4.00
CA VAL A 5 1.36 32.63 3.14
C VAL A 5 1.48 34.14 2.99
N ASP A 6 1.61 34.62 1.76
CA ASP A 6 1.25 35.98 1.40
C ASP A 6 0.67 36.04 -0.03
N SER A 7 -0.45 36.75 -0.16
CA SER A 7 -0.98 37.34 -1.40
C SER A 7 -1.11 36.45 -2.65
N GLY A 8 -1.68 35.26 -2.50
CA GLY A 8 -2.43 34.59 -3.59
C GLY A 8 -1.64 34.06 -4.80
N VAL A 9 -0.31 34.13 -4.78
CA VAL A 9 0.56 33.54 -5.80
C VAL A 9 1.31 32.36 -5.18
N PHE A 10 1.03 31.16 -5.68
CA PHE A 10 1.72 29.94 -5.27
C PHE A 10 3.04 29.81 -6.03
N GLU A 11 4.12 30.34 -5.49
CA GLU A 11 5.46 29.97 -5.95
C GLU A 11 5.97 28.76 -5.17
N VAL A 12 6.16 27.65 -5.88
CA VAL A 12 6.75 26.42 -5.34
C VAL A 12 8.27 26.61 -5.27
N LEU A 13 8.77 27.07 -4.12
CA LEU A 13 10.18 27.44 -3.95
C LEU A 13 11.13 26.26 -3.62
N ALA A 14 10.65 25.00 -3.56
CA ALA A 14 11.53 23.82 -3.50
C ALA A 14 10.80 22.52 -3.86
N SER A 15 11.21 21.88 -4.96
CA SER A 15 10.88 20.47 -5.29
C SER A 15 12.00 19.56 -4.80
N SER A 16 12.16 19.43 -3.48
CA SER A 16 13.01 18.41 -2.85
C SER A 16 12.17 17.35 -2.13
N GLY A 17 11.03 16.99 -2.73
CA GLY A 17 10.25 15.82 -2.33
C GLY A 17 10.48 14.74 -3.39
N ASP A 18 11.05 13.61 -3.00
CA ASP A 18 11.22 12.45 -3.87
C ASP A 18 9.84 12.07 -4.45
N ALA A 19 9.60 12.36 -5.73
CA ALA A 19 8.31 12.13 -6.40
C ALA A 19 7.94 10.63 -6.55
N ARG A 20 8.73 9.74 -5.93
CA ARG A 20 8.56 8.28 -5.88
C ARG A 20 8.37 7.73 -4.46
N LEU A 21 8.01 8.59 -3.50
CA LEU A 21 7.67 8.21 -2.14
C LEU A 21 6.24 8.69 -1.82
N GLY A 22 5.27 7.97 -2.37
CA GLY A 22 3.84 8.27 -2.20
C GLY A 22 3.07 7.13 -1.53
N GLY A 23 1.79 7.40 -1.24
CA GLY A 23 0.87 6.37 -0.73
C GLY A 23 0.74 5.15 -1.64
N GLU A 24 0.99 5.32 -2.94
CA GLU A 24 0.92 4.26 -3.96
C GLU A 24 2.06 3.24 -3.85
N ASP A 25 3.24 3.63 -3.34
CA ASP A 25 4.35 2.69 -3.12
C ASP A 25 4.04 1.71 -1.97
N PHE A 26 3.39 2.21 -0.91
CA PHE A 26 2.90 1.39 0.19
C PHE A 26 1.80 0.44 -0.29
N ASP A 27 0.85 0.93 -1.11
CA ASP A 27 -0.20 0.09 -1.69
C ASP A 27 0.38 -1.03 -2.55
N ARG A 28 1.39 -0.73 -3.38
CA ARG A 28 2.08 -1.73 -4.21
C ARG A 28 2.69 -2.85 -3.36
N ASN A 29 3.33 -2.52 -2.23
CA ASN A 29 3.92 -3.51 -1.33
C ASN A 29 2.86 -4.41 -0.68
N VAL A 30 1.72 -3.83 -0.29
CA VAL A 30 0.58 -4.60 0.25
C VAL A 30 -0.04 -5.49 -0.82
N VAL A 31 -0.20 -5.02 -2.05
CA VAL A 31 -0.66 -5.83 -3.18
C VAL A 31 0.30 -7.00 -3.43
N GLN A 32 1.61 -6.78 -3.45
CA GLN A 32 2.58 -7.88 -3.56
C GLN A 32 2.46 -8.90 -2.42
N HIS A 33 2.21 -8.44 -1.20
CA HIS A 33 1.97 -9.32 -0.06
C HIS A 33 0.72 -10.19 -0.27
N PHE A 34 -0.36 -9.61 -0.82
CA PHE A 34 -1.59 -10.33 -1.16
C PHE A 34 -1.36 -11.37 -2.25
N VAL A 35 -0.64 -11.02 -3.32
CA VAL A 35 -0.27 -11.97 -4.39
C VAL A 35 0.49 -13.16 -3.79
N LYS A 36 1.57 -12.91 -3.03
CA LYS A 36 2.36 -13.99 -2.41
C LYS A 36 1.53 -14.85 -1.46
N THR A 37 0.59 -14.25 -0.74
CA THR A 37 -0.30 -14.98 0.18
C THR A 37 -1.28 -15.87 -0.59
N PHE A 38 -1.85 -15.37 -1.68
CA PHE A 38 -2.72 -16.13 -2.55
C PHE A 38 -1.98 -17.31 -3.19
N GLU A 39 -0.81 -17.04 -3.78
CA GLU A 39 0.00 -18.07 -4.44
C GLU A 39 0.43 -19.16 -3.47
N LYS A 40 0.79 -18.79 -2.23
CA LYS A 40 1.12 -19.76 -1.18
C LYS A 40 -0.08 -20.58 -0.73
N LYS A 41 -1.26 -19.96 -0.63
CA LYS A 41 -2.48 -20.61 -0.13
C LYS A 41 -3.05 -21.60 -1.14
N HIS A 42 -3.04 -21.25 -2.42
CA HIS A 42 -3.68 -22.02 -3.49
C HIS A 42 -2.69 -22.77 -4.38
N SER A 43 -1.38 -22.60 -4.16
CA SER A 43 -0.32 -23.14 -5.03
C SER A 43 -0.52 -22.79 -6.52
N ALA A 44 -1.15 -21.64 -6.79
CA ALA A 44 -1.54 -21.18 -8.11
C ALA A 44 -1.01 -19.76 -8.33
N LYS A 45 -0.44 -19.49 -9.51
CA LYS A 45 0.04 -18.15 -9.85
C LYS A 45 -1.12 -17.21 -10.10
N LEU A 46 -1.04 -16.01 -9.53
CA LEU A 46 -2.01 -14.97 -9.83
C LEU A 46 -1.71 -14.38 -11.21
N GLY A 47 -2.70 -14.36 -12.09
CA GLY A 47 -2.59 -13.80 -13.43
C GLY A 47 -2.52 -12.27 -13.43
N SER A 48 -2.22 -11.72 -14.60
CA SER A 48 -2.13 -10.27 -14.83
C SER A 48 -3.47 -9.63 -15.21
N ASP A 49 -4.59 -10.22 -14.79
CA ASP A 49 -5.92 -9.71 -15.10
C ASP A 49 -6.13 -8.32 -14.46
N PRO A 50 -6.42 -7.26 -15.25
CA PRO A 50 -6.64 -5.91 -14.74
C PRO A 50 -7.74 -5.81 -13.68
N ALA A 51 -8.82 -6.61 -13.79
CA ALA A 51 -9.91 -6.61 -12.82
C ALA A 51 -9.46 -7.18 -11.48
N VAL A 52 -8.65 -8.24 -11.50
CA VAL A 52 -8.05 -8.85 -10.31
C VAL A 52 -7.10 -7.87 -9.63
N GLN A 53 -6.23 -7.21 -10.41
CA GLN A 53 -5.32 -6.18 -9.90
C GLN A 53 -6.08 -5.01 -9.27
N GLN A 54 -7.21 -4.59 -9.85
CA GLN A 54 -8.05 -3.54 -9.30
C GLN A 54 -8.70 -3.95 -7.97
N LYS A 55 -9.21 -5.19 -7.85
CA LYS A 55 -9.73 -5.72 -6.59
C LYS A 55 -8.66 -5.70 -5.49
N LEU A 56 -7.45 -6.16 -5.80
CA LEU A 56 -6.33 -6.15 -4.86
C LEU A 56 -5.93 -4.75 -4.42
N ARG A 57 -5.86 -3.78 -5.36
CA ARG A 57 -5.53 -2.38 -5.04
C ARG A 57 -6.56 -1.75 -4.09
N LYS A 58 -7.86 -1.93 -4.37
CA LYS A 58 -8.95 -1.43 -3.49
C LYS A 58 -8.83 -2.00 -2.08
N GLU A 59 -8.57 -3.29 -1.99
CA GLU A 59 -8.47 -3.95 -0.68
C GLU A 59 -7.17 -3.59 0.05
N ALA A 60 -6.08 -3.40 -0.67
CA ALA A 60 -4.80 -2.93 -0.12
C ALA A 60 -4.93 -1.53 0.48
N GLU A 61 -5.58 -0.60 -0.24
CA GLU A 61 -5.82 0.76 0.25
C GLU A 61 -6.68 0.75 1.53
N ARG A 62 -7.76 -0.06 1.55
CA ARG A 62 -8.63 -0.23 2.71
C ARG A 62 -7.86 -0.73 3.92
N VAL A 63 -7.04 -1.75 3.73
CA VAL A 63 -6.24 -2.38 4.79
C VAL A 63 -5.16 -1.43 5.29
N LYS A 64 -4.46 -0.73 4.40
CA LYS A 64 -3.50 0.32 4.76
C LYS A 64 -4.15 1.38 5.64
N ARG A 65 -5.32 1.89 5.24
CA ARG A 65 -6.06 2.91 6.00
C ARG A 65 -6.45 2.42 7.39
N MET A 66 -6.88 1.16 7.52
CA MET A 66 -7.15 0.55 8.83
C MET A 66 -5.89 0.45 9.68
N LEU A 67 -4.78 0.00 9.10
CA LEU A 67 -3.51 -0.14 9.81
C LEU A 67 -2.95 1.19 10.32
N SER A 68 -3.37 2.34 9.78
CA SER A 68 -3.05 3.65 10.36
C SER A 68 -3.67 3.87 11.73
N SER A 69 -4.80 3.23 12.06
CA SER A 69 -5.49 3.39 13.35
C SER A 69 -5.52 2.13 14.21
N THR A 70 -5.34 0.94 13.63
CA THR A 70 -5.37 -0.34 14.36
C THR A 70 -4.05 -1.11 14.25
N PRO A 71 -3.74 -1.97 15.24
CA PRO A 71 -2.52 -2.81 15.20
C PRO A 71 -2.62 -3.96 14.19
N GLN A 72 -3.82 -4.30 13.73
CA GLN A 72 -4.07 -5.33 12.72
C GLN A 72 -5.33 -5.02 11.91
N ALA A 73 -5.38 -5.53 10.69
CA ALA A 73 -6.50 -5.40 9.79
C ALA A 73 -6.77 -6.73 9.06
N LYS A 74 -8.04 -7.14 9.05
CA LYS A 74 -8.48 -8.30 8.26
C LYS A 74 -8.70 -7.86 6.81
N PHE A 75 -8.37 -8.73 5.87
CA PHE A 75 -8.61 -8.53 4.44
C PHE A 75 -9.34 -9.74 3.85
N SER A 76 -10.22 -9.48 2.89
CA SER A 76 -10.93 -10.52 2.16
C SER A 76 -11.29 -10.04 0.76
N VAL A 77 -11.00 -10.86 -0.25
CA VAL A 77 -11.41 -10.65 -1.64
C VAL A 77 -12.02 -11.94 -2.16
N GLU A 78 -13.32 -11.88 -2.42
CA GLU A 78 -14.10 -12.99 -2.97
C GLU A 78 -13.90 -13.13 -4.48
N ALA A 79 -13.87 -14.38 -4.94
CA ALA A 79 -13.66 -14.77 -6.33
C ALA A 79 -12.52 -13.96 -6.96
N LEU A 80 -11.35 -14.02 -6.33
CA LEU A 80 -10.18 -13.27 -6.77
C LEU A 80 -9.69 -13.77 -8.12
N GLN A 81 -9.56 -15.09 -8.29
CA GLN A 81 -9.22 -15.72 -9.57
C GLN A 81 -9.79 -17.14 -9.61
N ASP A 82 -10.43 -17.53 -10.71
CA ASP A 82 -10.98 -18.88 -10.92
C ASP A 82 -11.90 -19.37 -9.77
N GLY A 83 -12.64 -18.45 -9.14
CA GLY A 83 -13.49 -18.74 -7.98
C GLY A 83 -12.75 -18.94 -6.66
N LEU A 84 -11.43 -18.72 -6.62
CA LEU A 84 -10.63 -18.81 -5.41
C LEU A 84 -10.63 -17.50 -4.63
N ASP A 85 -10.84 -17.60 -3.33
CA ASP A 85 -10.87 -16.45 -2.43
C ASP A 85 -9.50 -16.17 -1.79
N LEU A 86 -9.23 -14.89 -1.55
CA LEU A 86 -8.13 -14.44 -0.71
C LEU A 86 -8.69 -13.92 0.60
N ALA A 87 -8.22 -14.43 1.73
CA ALA A 87 -8.56 -13.87 3.03
C ALA A 87 -7.41 -14.05 4.02
N GLY A 88 -7.27 -13.11 4.95
CA GLY A 88 -6.21 -13.14 5.95
C GLY A 88 -6.23 -11.96 6.90
N THR A 89 -5.16 -11.83 7.68
CA THR A 89 -4.94 -10.68 8.57
C THR A 89 -3.54 -10.15 8.32
N LEU A 90 -3.43 -8.84 8.13
CA LEU A 90 -2.16 -8.13 8.08
C LEU A 90 -1.99 -7.36 9.39
N THR A 91 -0.82 -7.48 10.02
CA THR A 91 -0.48 -6.72 11.23
C THR A 91 0.30 -5.47 10.86
N ARG A 92 0.21 -4.44 11.70
CA ARG A 92 0.98 -3.19 11.54
C ARG A 92 2.47 -3.48 11.54
N ALA A 93 2.94 -4.33 12.45
CA ALA A 93 4.34 -4.75 12.49
C ALA A 93 4.81 -5.33 11.13
N ARG A 94 4.02 -6.21 10.52
CA ARG A 94 4.37 -6.80 9.22
C ARG A 94 4.31 -5.77 8.09
N PHE A 95 3.36 -4.84 8.15
CA PHE A 95 3.27 -3.71 7.22
C PHE A 95 4.49 -2.78 7.32
N GLU A 96 4.94 -2.45 8.52
CA GLU A 96 6.14 -1.65 8.73
C GLU A 96 7.39 -2.39 8.24
N GLU A 97 7.47 -3.70 8.48
CA GLU A 97 8.57 -4.56 8.03
C GLU A 97 8.70 -4.58 6.50
N MET A 98 7.59 -4.77 5.77
CA MET A 98 7.59 -4.77 4.30
C MET A 98 7.85 -3.39 3.70
N ASN A 99 7.65 -2.32 4.47
CA ASN A 99 7.86 -0.93 4.05
C ASN A 99 9.06 -0.29 4.72
N ALA A 100 9.91 -1.05 5.42
CA ALA A 100 10.98 -0.53 6.26
C ALA A 100 11.92 0.40 5.48
N GLU A 101 12.26 0.05 4.24
CA GLU A 101 13.10 0.87 3.36
C GLU A 101 12.43 2.18 2.94
N LEU A 102 11.11 2.18 2.69
CA LEU A 102 10.36 3.39 2.37
C LEU A 102 10.24 4.30 3.61
N LEU A 103 9.99 3.72 4.79
CA LEU A 103 9.88 4.44 6.06
C LEU A 103 11.23 5.06 6.47
N LYS A 104 12.35 4.35 6.30
CA LYS A 104 13.69 4.90 6.54
C LYS A 104 13.97 6.13 5.67
N ARG A 105 13.58 6.09 4.39
CA ARG A 105 13.76 7.23 3.48
C ARG A 105 12.94 8.45 3.90
N THR A 106 11.75 8.26 4.49
CA THR A 106 10.97 9.38 5.04
C THR A 106 11.57 9.98 6.31
N LEU A 107 12.29 9.20 7.12
CA LEU A 107 12.97 9.69 8.32
C LEU A 107 14.27 10.44 8.01
N ASN A 108 14.98 10.08 6.94
CA ASN A 108 16.20 10.77 6.49
C ASN A 108 15.93 12.11 5.77
N LEU A 109 14.66 12.48 5.57
CA LEU A 109 14.25 13.78 5.00
C LEU A 109 13.97 14.85 6.08
N MET A 110 14.25 14.54 7.35
CA MET A 110 14.09 15.41 8.51
C MET A 110 15.45 15.86 9.02
#